data_AF-A0A087TU22-F1
#
_entry.id   AF-A0A087TU22-F1
#
_cell.length_a   1.000
_cell.length_b   1.000
_cell.length_c   1.000
_cell.angle_alpha   90.00
_cell.angle_beta   90.00
_cell.angle_gamma   90.00
#
_symmetry.space_group_name_H-M   'P 1'
#
loop_
_entity.id
_entity.type
_entity.pdbx_description
1 polymer ?
#
loop_
_entity_poly.entity_id
_entity_poly.type
_entity_poly.pdbx_seq_one_letter_code
_entity_poly.pdbx_strand_id
1 'polypeptide(L)'
;MTGSSEFHKMSPFLVQKYIKAFAEKPKSIKRLRSGDLLMETVSANQSKTLLTMSKMGQVAVTVSAHKTLNSSRGVIPEVDLLTVSNEEFIEELAEQNVCDARRIKIKRDGQLIDTKHVVLTFNT
;
A
#
# COMPACT_ATOMS: atom_id res chain seq x y z
N MET A 1 7.92 -21.93 -4.47
CA MET A 1 8.40 -22.92 -3.48
C MET A 1 8.14 -22.34 -2.10
N THR A 2 7.02 -22.71 -1.48
CA THR A 2 6.60 -22.17 -0.18
C THR A 2 7.23 -22.99 0.93
N GLY A 3 8.42 -22.58 1.37
CA GLY A 3 8.97 -23.06 2.63
C GLY A 3 8.01 -22.69 3.74
N SER A 4 7.55 -23.67 4.51
CA SER A 4 6.83 -23.47 5.77
C SER A 4 7.64 -22.50 6.64
N SER A 5 7.29 -21.22 6.64
CA SER A 5 8.12 -20.21 7.30
C SER A 5 8.16 -20.51 8.80
N GLU A 6 9.37 -20.65 9.36
CA GLU A 6 9.57 -20.81 10.81
C GLU A 6 8.90 -19.70 11.62
N PHE A 7 8.70 -18.55 10.97
CA PHE A 7 7.94 -17.43 11.49
C PHE A 7 6.52 -17.79 11.93
N HIS A 8 5.79 -18.65 11.20
CA HIS A 8 4.42 -19.01 11.59
C HIS A 8 4.37 -19.89 12.84
N LYS A 9 5.46 -20.60 13.15
CA LYS A 9 5.62 -21.46 14.33
C LYS A 9 6.10 -20.69 15.57
N MET A 10 6.57 -19.44 15.41
CA MET A 10 7.02 -18.62 16.53
C MET A 10 5.86 -18.28 17.47
N SER A 11 6.16 -18.33 18.77
CA SER A 11 5.22 -17.92 19.82
C SER A 11 4.79 -16.47 19.61
N PRO A 12 3.48 -16.14 19.71
CA PRO A 12 3.00 -14.76 19.56
C PRO A 12 3.62 -13.81 20.58
N PHE A 13 3.95 -14.29 21.77
CA PHE A 13 4.65 -13.49 22.79
C PHE A 13 6.09 -13.16 22.38
N LEU A 14 6.77 -14.08 21.70
CA LEU A 14 8.13 -13.88 21.21
C LEU A 14 8.11 -12.86 20.05
N VAL A 15 7.17 -13.01 19.12
CA VAL A 15 6.94 -12.06 18.03
C VAL A 15 6.67 -10.66 18.58
N GLN A 16 5.82 -10.53 19.60
CA GLN A 16 5.54 -9.24 20.24
C GLN A 16 6.79 -8.62 20.88
N LYS A 17 7.64 -9.42 21.55
CA LYS A 17 8.91 -8.94 22.13
C LYS A 17 9.84 -8.40 21.06
N TYR A 18 9.99 -9.10 19.93
CA TYR A 18 10.81 -8.60 18.83
C TYR A 18 10.25 -7.31 18.24
N ILE A 19 8.94 -7.25 17.98
CA ILE A 19 8.32 -6.02 17.44
C ILE A 19 8.54 -4.84 18.39
N LYS A 20 8.40 -5.05 19.71
CA LYS A 20 8.69 -4.00 20.70
C LYS A 20 10.16 -3.56 20.69
N ALA A 21 11.10 -4.49 20.49
CA ALA A 21 12.52 -4.17 20.41
C ALA A 21 12.88 -3.35 19.17
N PHE A 22 12.23 -3.59 18.03
CA PHE A 22 12.54 -2.92 16.76
C PHE A 22 11.73 -1.65 16.49
N ALA A 23 10.46 -1.62 16.92
CA ALA A 23 9.51 -0.58 16.56
C ALA A 23 8.77 0.02 17.76
N GLU A 24 9.22 -0.22 18.99
CA GLU A 24 8.59 0.24 20.25
C GLU A 24 7.11 -0.17 20.39
N LYS A 25 6.21 0.59 19.74
CA LYS A 25 4.77 0.35 19.67
C LYS A 25 4.20 0.82 18.33
N PRO A 26 3.90 -0.10 17.39
CA PRO A 26 3.12 0.25 16.20
C PRO A 26 1.67 0.56 16.58
N LYS A 27 0.96 1.30 15.72
CA LYS A 27 -0.44 1.69 15.92
C LYS A 27 -1.37 0.48 15.89
N SER A 28 -1.14 -0.42 14.94
CA SER A 28 -1.87 -1.68 14.85
C SER A 28 -0.99 -2.79 14.27
N ILE A 29 -1.27 -4.03 14.68
CA ILE A 29 -0.60 -5.24 14.17
C ILE A 29 -1.70 -6.26 13.87
N LYS A 30 -1.69 -6.82 12.66
CA LYS A 30 -2.65 -7.84 12.24
C LYS A 30 -1.92 -8.96 11.49
N ARG A 31 -2.19 -10.22 11.87
CA ARG A 31 -1.76 -11.36 11.07
C ARG A 31 -2.71 -11.54 9.89
N LEU A 32 -2.17 -11.63 8.68
CA LEU A 32 -2.94 -11.88 7.46
C LEU A 32 -3.16 -13.38 7.26
N ARG A 33 -4.11 -13.74 6.38
CA ARG A 33 -4.34 -15.14 5.99
C ARG A 33 -3.12 -15.77 5.31
N SER A 34 -2.28 -14.96 4.66
CA SER A 34 -0.97 -15.41 4.13
C SER A 34 0.01 -15.82 5.24
N GLY A 35 -0.26 -15.43 6.48
CA GLY A 35 0.61 -15.64 7.64
C GLY A 35 1.58 -14.49 7.90
N ASP A 36 1.63 -13.49 7.00
CA ASP A 36 2.42 -12.26 7.17
C ASP A 36 1.85 -11.37 8.28
N LEU A 37 2.66 -10.42 8.74
CA LEU A 37 2.21 -9.35 9.62
C LEU A 37 1.99 -8.05 8.83
N LEU A 38 0.78 -7.52 8.93
CA LEU A 38 0.47 -6.15 8.55
C LEU A 38 0.64 -5.26 9.78
N MET A 39 1.49 -4.25 9.67
CA MET A 39 1.76 -3.30 10.74
C MET A 39 1.48 -1.88 10.26
N GLU A 40 0.69 -1.14 11.04
CA GLU A 40 0.48 0.29 10.86
C GLU A 40 1.43 1.03 11.81
N THR A 41 2.23 1.94 11.26
CA THR A 41 3.22 2.70 12.01
C THR A 41 2.69 4.05 12.44
N VAL A 42 3.21 4.58 13.56
CA VAL A 42 2.85 5.91 14.08
C VAL A 42 3.64 7.05 13.44
N SER A 43 4.80 6.75 12.85
CA SER A 43 5.68 7.77 12.25
C SER A 43 6.50 7.20 11.10
N ALA A 44 6.90 8.09 10.18
CA ALA A 44 7.77 7.73 9.06
C ALA A 44 9.13 7.16 9.51
N ASN A 45 9.67 7.62 10.64
CA ASN A 45 10.92 7.10 11.19
C ASN A 45 10.77 5.64 11.62
N GLN A 46 9.65 5.29 12.26
CA GLN A 46 9.35 3.91 12.62
C GLN A 46 9.21 3.03 11.37
N SER A 47 8.55 3.52 10.31
CA SER A 47 8.44 2.80 9.04
C SER A 47 9.82 2.55 8.41
N LYS A 48 10.70 3.56 8.40
CA LYS A 48 12.07 3.43 7.88
C LYS A 48 12.87 2.39 8.64
N THR A 49 12.81 2.40 9.99
CA THR A 49 13.49 1.39 10.81
C THR A 49 12.94 -0.02 10.57
N LEU A 50 11.62 -0.16 10.40
CA LEU A 50 11.02 -1.46 10.07
C LEU A 50 11.48 -1.98 8.70
N LEU A 51 11.62 -1.09 7.70
CA LEU A 51 12.05 -1.48 6.35
C LEU A 51 13.50 -1.98 6.30
N THR A 52 14.35 -1.61 7.27
CA THR A 52 15.73 -2.14 7.34
C THR A 52 15.81 -3.51 8.03
N MET A 53 14.72 -3.97 8.66
CA MET A 53 14.69 -5.25 9.35
C MET A 53 14.75 -6.41 8.37
N SER A 54 15.80 -7.23 8.46
CA SER A 54 16.00 -8.44 7.65
C SER A 54 15.92 -9.73 8.47
N LYS A 55 15.87 -9.64 9.80
CA LYS A 55 15.81 -10.77 10.72
C LYS A 55 14.90 -10.47 11.90
N MET A 56 14.18 -11.48 12.35
CA MET A 56 13.41 -11.48 13.59
C MET A 56 13.88 -12.66 14.44
N GLY A 57 14.73 -12.38 15.43
CA GLY A 57 15.49 -13.42 16.12
C GLY A 57 16.47 -14.10 15.15
N GLN A 58 16.37 -15.42 15.02
CA GLN A 58 17.17 -16.20 14.06
C GLN A 58 16.50 -16.39 12.69
N VAL A 59 15.24 -15.95 12.55
CA VAL A 59 14.47 -16.14 11.32
C VAL A 59 14.69 -14.95 10.39
N ALA A 60 15.09 -15.22 9.15
CA ALA A 60 15.17 -14.20 8.11
C ALA A 60 13.74 -13.76 7.70
N VAL A 61 13.54 -12.46 7.58
CA VAL A 61 12.25 -11.86 7.20
C VAL A 61 12.47 -10.79 6.13
N THR A 62 11.44 -10.53 5.35
CA THR A 62 11.40 -9.41 4.39
C THR A 62 10.33 -8.45 4.83
N VAL A 63 10.65 -7.15 4.84
CA VAL A 63 9.70 -6.09 5.15
C VAL A 63 9.54 -5.21 3.92
N SER A 64 8.30 -4.89 3.56
CA SER A 64 7.98 -4.04 2.43
C SER A 64 6.80 -3.13 2.77
N ALA A 65 6.78 -1.92 2.22
CA ALA A 65 5.62 -1.05 2.31
C ALA A 65 4.39 -1.71 1.64
N HIS A 66 3.23 -1.58 2.27
CA HIS A 66 2.00 -2.15 1.71
C HIS A 66 1.56 -1.38 0.46
N LYS A 67 1.26 -2.09 -0.63
CA LYS A 67 1.05 -1.50 -1.96
C LYS A 67 -0.11 -0.51 -2.06
N THR A 68 -1.17 -0.71 -1.28
CA THR A 68 -2.43 0.06 -1.42
C THR A 68 -2.87 0.79 -0.16
N LEU A 69 -2.22 0.53 0.98
CA LEU A 69 -2.60 1.14 2.27
C LEU A 69 -1.80 2.41 2.58
N ASN A 70 -0.84 2.76 1.71
CA ASN A 70 -0.04 4.00 1.78
C ASN A 70 -0.46 5.01 0.68
N SER A 71 -1.64 4.82 0.10
CA SER A 71 -2.18 5.68 -0.94
C SER A 71 -3.67 5.85 -0.72
N SER A 72 -4.20 7.02 -1.03
CA SER A 72 -5.65 7.24 -1.09
C SER A 72 -6.10 7.36 -2.55
N ARG A 73 -7.41 7.22 -2.81
CA ARG A 73 -7.97 7.40 -4.16
C ARG A 73 -9.19 8.30 -4.10
N GLY A 74 -9.28 9.21 -5.05
CA GLY A 74 -10.45 10.07 -5.29
C GLY A 74 -11.05 9.82 -6.67
N VAL A 75 -12.34 10.10 -6.83
CA VAL A 75 -13.02 10.02 -8.14
C VAL A 75 -13.59 11.38 -8.50
N ILE A 76 -13.25 11.87 -9.69
CA ILE A 76 -13.76 13.13 -10.23
C ILE A 76 -14.69 12.81 -11.41
N PRO A 77 -15.99 13.16 -11.36
CA PRO A 77 -16.95 12.92 -12.43
C PRO A 77 -17.21 14.17 -13.29
N GLU A 78 -16.25 14.58 -14.13
CA GLU A 78 -16.33 15.83 -14.90
C GLU A 78 -16.25 15.60 -16.42
N VAL A 79 -17.18 16.19 -17.17
CA VAL A 79 -17.33 15.98 -18.63
C VAL A 79 -16.26 16.74 -19.39
N ASP A 80 -15.92 17.96 -18.95
CA ASP A 80 -14.90 18.79 -19.59
C ASP A 80 -13.52 18.13 -19.55
N LEU A 81 -13.32 17.23 -18.60
CA LEU A 81 -12.10 16.46 -18.45
C LEU A 81 -12.01 15.26 -19.40
N LEU A 82 -13.00 14.97 -20.26
CA LEU A 82 -12.99 13.77 -21.13
C LEU A 82 -11.81 13.72 -22.11
N THR A 83 -11.34 14.88 -22.57
CA THR A 83 -10.22 14.98 -23.52
C THR A 83 -8.86 14.95 -22.84
N VAL A 84 -8.81 15.10 -21.51
CA VAL A 84 -7.58 15.12 -20.71
C VAL A 84 -7.05 13.70 -20.56
N SER A 85 -5.77 13.55 -20.91
CA SER A 85 -5.04 12.28 -20.82
C SER A 85 -4.75 11.90 -19.36
N ASN A 86 -4.43 10.62 -19.11
CA ASN A 86 -4.05 10.20 -17.76
C ASN A 86 -2.72 10.85 -17.33
N GLU A 87 -1.79 11.00 -18.26
CA GLU A 87 -0.47 11.56 -18.04
C GLU A 87 -0.57 13.04 -17.64
N GLU A 88 -1.42 13.79 -18.33
CA GLU A 88 -1.68 15.21 -18.04
C GLU A 88 -2.26 15.41 -16.63
N PHE A 89 -3.11 14.50 -16.13
CA PHE A 89 -3.54 14.56 -14.72
C PHE A 89 -2.40 14.37 -13.73
N ILE A 90 -1.46 13.48 -14.03
CA ILE A 90 -0.34 13.21 -13.13
C ILE A 90 0.60 14.42 -13.12
N GLU A 91 0.85 15.02 -14.29
CA GLU A 91 1.71 16.19 -14.44
C GLU A 91 1.10 17.44 -13.78
N GLU A 92 -0.11 17.81 -14.16
CA GLU A 92 -0.75 19.05 -13.70
C GLU A 92 -1.23 18.97 -12.24
N LEU A 93 -1.50 17.76 -11.73
CA LEU A 93 -1.90 17.57 -10.32
C LEU A 93 -0.79 17.02 -9.42
N ALA A 94 0.46 17.05 -9.90
CA ALA A 94 1.62 16.58 -9.13
C ALA A 94 1.76 17.32 -7.79
N GLU A 95 1.49 18.64 -7.76
CA GLU A 95 1.55 19.46 -6.56
C GLU A 95 0.52 19.05 -5.49
N GLN A 96 -0.57 18.41 -5.88
CA GLN A 96 -1.57 17.85 -4.95
C GLN A 96 -1.28 16.38 -4.59
N ASN A 97 -0.07 15.88 -4.89
CA ASN A 97 0.39 14.52 -4.64
C ASN A 97 -0.33 13.43 -5.45
N VAL A 98 -0.90 13.76 -6.61
CA VAL A 98 -1.40 12.76 -7.55
C VAL A 98 -0.21 12.01 -8.15
N CYS A 99 -0.22 10.68 -8.02
CA CYS A 99 0.85 9.81 -8.51
C CYS A 99 0.41 8.84 -9.61
N ASP A 100 -0.90 8.66 -9.79
CA ASP A 100 -1.48 7.82 -10.83
C ASP A 100 -2.90 8.32 -11.14
N ALA A 101 -3.27 8.24 -12.42
CA ALA A 101 -4.58 8.63 -12.90
C ALA A 101 -5.13 7.56 -13.86
N ARG A 102 -6.41 7.24 -13.70
CA ARG A 102 -7.06 6.21 -14.51
C ARG A 102 -8.49 6.58 -14.85
N ARG A 103 -8.76 6.80 -16.13
CA ARG A 103 -10.12 6.93 -16.64
C ARG A 103 -10.90 5.62 -16.52
N ILE A 104 -12.10 5.71 -15.97
CA ILE A 104 -13.03 4.59 -15.95
C ILE A 104 -13.65 4.45 -17.34
N LYS A 105 -13.54 3.26 -17.92
CA LYS A 105 -14.18 2.89 -19.18
C LYS A 105 -15.35 1.96 -18.91
N ILE A 106 -16.42 2.12 -19.67
CA ILE A 106 -17.56 1.21 -19.68
C ILE A 106 -17.56 0.38 -20.94
N LYS A 107 -18.04 -0.87 -20.87
CA LYS A 107 -18.21 -1.71 -22.04
C LYS A 107 -19.65 -1.59 -22.55
N ARG A 108 -19.83 -1.12 -23.79
CA ARG A 108 -21.12 -1.12 -24.50
C ARG A 108 -20.93 -1.73 -25.87
N ASP A 109 -21.78 -2.68 -26.24
CA ASP A 109 -21.75 -3.36 -27.54
C ASP A 109 -20.37 -3.93 -27.92
N GLY A 110 -19.66 -4.49 -26.93
CA GLY A 110 -18.33 -5.05 -27.11
C GLY A 110 -17.18 -4.04 -27.09
N GLN A 111 -17.46 -2.74 -27.18
CA GLN A 111 -16.46 -1.67 -27.22
C GLN A 111 -16.26 -1.03 -25.84
N LEU A 112 -15.02 -0.60 -25.55
CA LEU A 112 -14.69 0.18 -24.37
C LEU A 112 -14.86 1.67 -24.68
N ILE A 113 -15.73 2.34 -23.92
CA ILE A 113 -16.06 3.76 -24.06
C ILE A 113 -15.61 4.48 -22.81
N ASP A 114 -14.88 5.58 -22.99
CA ASP A 114 -14.42 6.44 -21.92
C ASP A 114 -15.60 7.12 -21.21
N THR A 115 -15.49 7.26 -19.89
CA THR A 115 -16.47 8.02 -19.09
C THR A 115 -15.86 9.28 -18.52
N LYS A 116 -16.74 10.17 -18.04
CA LYS A 116 -16.36 11.37 -17.29
C LYS A 116 -15.66 11.10 -15.96
N HIS A 117 -15.61 9.85 -15.51
CA HIS A 117 -15.05 9.50 -14.20
C HIS A 117 -13.57 9.18 -14.30
N VAL A 118 -12.76 9.92 -13.57
CA VAL A 118 -11.31 9.70 -13.43
C VAL A 118 -11.03 9.30 -11.99
N VAL A 119 -10.30 8.19 -11.81
CA VAL A 119 -9.76 7.80 -10.51
C VAL A 119 -8.36 8.39 -10.40
N LEU A 120 -8.15 9.24 -9.40
CA LEU A 120 -6.84 9.74 -9.03
C LEU A 120 -6.33 8.94 -7.84
N THR A 121 -5.07 8.53 -7.87
CA THR A 121 -4.36 7.95 -6.73
C THR A 121 -3.42 9.00 -6.16
N PHE A 122 -3.49 9.20 -4.85
CA PHE A 122 -2.65 10.13 -4.12
C PHE A 122 -1.66 9.35 -3.26
N ASN A 123 -0.38 9.69 -3.34
CA ASN A 123 0.59 9.22 -2.35
C ASN A 123 0.41 10.02 -1.06
N THR A 124 0.52 9.33 0.08
CA THR A 124 0.49 9.95 1.42
C THR A 124 1.90 10.15 1.96
#